data_AF-A0A2N6BQJ4-F1
#
_entry.id   AF-A0A2N6BQJ4-F1
#
_cell.length_a   1.000
_cell.length_b   1.000
_cell.length_c   1.000
_cell.angle_alpha   90.00
_cell.angle_beta   90.00
_cell.angle_gamma   90.00
#
_symmetry.space_group_name_H-M   'P 1'
#
loop_
_entity.id
_entity.type
_entity.pdbx_description
1 polymer ?
#
loop_
_entity_poly.entity_id
_entity_poly.type
_entity_poly.pdbx_seq_one_letter_code
_entity_poly.pdbx_strand_id
1 'polypeptide(L)'
;MSDFEVLSEQRCFDGVQGFYRFPSEACNGPMRFAVFTPPGDAGRKFPVLFYLAGLTCTEETFVIKAGAQRLAAQLGLMLVAP
;
A
#
# COMPACT_ATOMS: atom_id res chain seq x y z
N MET A 1 -13.89 2.09 14.86
CA MET A 1 -12.96 1.93 13.71
C MET A 1 -11.64 1.53 14.33
N SER A 2 -11.07 0.39 13.96
CA SER A 2 -9.74 0.03 14.45
C SER A 2 -8.75 1.01 13.83
N ASP A 3 -8.12 1.84 14.65
CA ASP A 3 -7.08 2.76 14.17
C ASP A 3 -5.87 1.95 13.69
N PHE A 4 -5.37 2.32 12.52
CA PHE A 4 -4.16 1.73 11.94
C PHE A 4 -2.94 2.49 12.45
N GLU A 5 -1.88 1.79 12.83
CA GLU A 5 -0.58 2.39 13.16
C GLU A 5 0.16 2.70 11.86
N VAL A 6 0.61 3.94 11.67
CA VAL A 6 1.50 4.34 10.58
C VAL A 6 2.93 3.95 10.95
N LEU A 7 3.51 3.00 10.24
CA LEU A 7 4.88 2.54 10.47
C LEU A 7 5.90 3.41 9.74
N SER A 8 5.61 3.78 8.49
CA SER A 8 6.41 4.72 7.70
C SER A 8 5.65 5.22 6.47
N GLU A 9 6.01 6.41 6.00
CA GLU A 9 5.53 6.97 4.73
C GLU A 9 6.68 7.68 3.99
N GLN A 10 6.73 7.53 2.67
CA GLN A 10 7.74 8.10 1.81
C GLN A 10 7.10 8.68 0.54
N ARG A 11 7.55 9.88 0.13
CA ARG A 11 7.19 10.41 -1.19
C ARG A 11 7.76 9.52 -2.29
N CYS A 12 6.94 9.17 -3.27
CA CYS A 12 7.32 8.28 -4.36
C CYS A 12 6.52 8.65 -5.62
N PHE A 13 7.20 9.10 -6.69
CA PHE A 13 6.56 9.50 -7.97
C PHE A 13 5.34 10.42 -7.79
N ASP A 14 5.51 11.50 -7.01
CA ASP A 14 4.48 12.48 -6.62
C ASP A 14 3.28 11.92 -5.83
N GLY A 15 3.29 10.62 -5.55
CA GLY A 15 2.41 9.96 -4.60
C GLY A 15 3.11 9.68 -3.26
N VAL A 16 2.48 8.83 -2.45
CA VAL A 16 2.98 8.39 -1.14
C VAL A 16 2.95 6.88 -1.07
N GLN A 17 4.10 6.28 -0.78
CA GLN A 17 4.20 4.88 -0.35
C GLN A 17 4.11 4.86 1.18
N GLY A 18 3.17 4.12 1.73
CA GLY A 18 3.00 3.93 3.17
C GLY A 18 3.04 2.47 3.58
N PHE A 19 3.40 2.24 4.84
CA PHE A 19 3.36 0.94 5.52
C PHE A 19 2.60 1.10 6.84
N TYR A 20 1.67 0.20 7.08
CA TYR A 20 0.73 0.30 8.19
C TYR A 20 0.61 -1.01 8.94
N ARG A 21 0.15 -0.95 10.19
CA ARG A 21 -0.16 -2.13 11.02
C ARG A 21 -1.56 -2.00 11.63
N PHE A 22 -2.26 -3.12 11.75
CA PHE A 22 -3.54 -3.17 12.46
C PHE A 22 -3.82 -4.52 13.13
N PRO A 23 -4.63 -4.54 14.19
CA PRO A 23 -5.14 -5.78 14.74
C PRO A 23 -6.23 -6.36 13.81
N SER A 24 -5.89 -7.41 13.07
CA SER A 24 -6.84 -8.14 12.22
C SER A 24 -7.62 -9.16 13.04
N GLU A 25 -8.94 -9.00 13.09
CA GLU A 25 -9.85 -9.98 13.68
C GLU A 25 -9.81 -11.30 12.90
N ALA A 26 -9.84 -11.24 11.57
CA ALA A 26 -9.84 -12.42 10.70
C ALA A 26 -8.56 -13.25 10.81
N CYS A 27 -7.42 -12.62 11.11
CA CYS A 27 -6.13 -13.28 11.30
C CYS A 27 -5.76 -13.49 12.77
N ASN A 28 -6.60 -13.04 13.70
CA ASN A 28 -6.39 -13.08 15.15
C ASN A 28 -5.02 -12.53 15.60
N GLY A 29 -4.63 -11.35 15.10
CA GLY A 29 -3.35 -10.75 15.44
C GLY A 29 -2.96 -9.50 14.65
N PRO A 30 -1.81 -8.89 14.95
CA PRO A 30 -1.32 -7.71 14.23
C PRO A 30 -0.87 -8.09 12.82
N MET A 31 -1.45 -7.45 11.82
CA MET A 31 -1.09 -7.59 10.39
C MET A 31 -0.46 -6.30 9.88
N ARG A 32 0.42 -6.41 8.89
CA ARG A 32 1.04 -5.29 8.18
C ARG A 32 0.58 -5.28 6.74
N PHE A 33 0.58 -4.11 6.11
CA PHE A 33 0.31 -3.95 4.69
C PHE A 33 0.95 -2.66 4.17
N ALA A 34 1.16 -2.60 2.87
CA ALA A 34 1.69 -1.45 2.17
C ALA A 34 0.64 -0.85 1.23
N VAL A 35 0.61 0.48 1.12
CA VAL A 35 -0.25 1.20 0.18
C VAL A 35 0.57 2.23 -0.59
N PHE A 36 0.50 2.18 -1.92
CA PHE A 36 0.90 3.30 -2.75
C PHE A 36 -0.33 4.13 -3.12
N THR A 37 -0.39 5.37 -2.65
CA THR A 37 -1.41 6.35 -3.04
C THR A 37 -0.88 7.22 -4.17
N PRO A 38 -1.49 7.18 -5.38
CA PRO A 38 -1.06 7.99 -6.50
C PRO A 38 -1.36 9.49 -6.28
N PRO A 39 -0.72 10.40 -7.03
CA PRO A 39 -1.02 11.83 -6.97
C PRO A 39 -2.47 12.11 -7.37
N GLY A 40 -3.12 13.03 -6.63
CA GLY A 40 -4.45 13.54 -6.95
C GLY A 40 -5.03 14.41 -5.84
N ASP A 41 -6.18 15.01 -6.11
CA ASP A 41 -6.84 15.93 -5.18
C ASP A 41 -7.38 15.23 -3.93
N ALA A 42 -7.48 15.98 -2.84
CA ALA A 42 -8.06 15.51 -1.59
C ALA A 42 -9.48 14.96 -1.82
N GLY A 43 -9.74 13.73 -1.38
CA GLY A 43 -11.03 13.07 -1.53
C GLY A 43 -11.27 12.39 -2.88
N ARG A 44 -10.31 12.47 -3.82
CA ARG A 44 -10.37 11.66 -5.05
C ARG A 44 -10.35 10.17 -4.70
N LYS A 45 -11.26 9.42 -5.31
CA LYS A 45 -11.25 7.95 -5.27
C LYS A 45 -10.39 7.42 -6.40
N PHE A 46 -9.58 6.41 -6.11
CA PHE A 46 -8.77 5.71 -7.09
C PHE A 46 -9.25 4.26 -7.25
N PRO A 47 -9.20 3.68 -8.45
CA PRO A 47 -9.23 2.23 -8.58
C PRO A 47 -8.09 1.62 -7.77
N VAL A 48 -8.32 0.44 -7.19
CA VAL A 48 -7.37 -0.24 -6.31
C VAL A 48 -6.98 -1.57 -6.92
N LEU A 49 -5.67 -1.81 -7.01
CA LEU A 49 -5.10 -3.11 -7.35
C LEU A 49 -4.50 -3.74 -6.09
N PHE A 50 -5.00 -4.92 -5.72
CA PHE A 50 -4.41 -5.77 -4.69
C PHE A 50 -3.38 -6.69 -5.34
N TYR A 51 -2.12 -6.59 -4.92
CA TYR A 51 -1.06 -7.51 -5.34
C TYR A 51 -0.83 -8.54 -4.24
N LEU A 52 -1.09 -9.81 -4.54
CA LEU A 52 -0.87 -10.91 -3.62
C LEU A 52 0.49 -11.54 -3.89
N ALA A 53 1.43 -11.33 -2.96
CA ALA A 53 2.79 -11.83 -3.09
C ALA A 53 2.88 -13.35 -2.89
N GLY A 54 3.96 -13.94 -3.40
CA GLY A 54 4.20 -15.38 -3.36
C GLY A 54 4.73 -15.88 -2.01
N LEU A 55 5.12 -17.16 -1.99
CA LEU A 55 5.73 -17.77 -0.80
C LEU A 55 6.94 -16.96 -0.32
N THR A 56 7.15 -16.92 1.00
CA THR A 56 8.21 -16.19 1.71
C THR A 56 8.22 -14.66 1.54
N CYS A 57 7.25 -14.08 0.83
CA CYS A 57 7.18 -12.64 0.66
C CYS A 57 6.51 -11.94 1.85
N THR A 58 6.68 -10.63 1.88
CA THR A 58 6.06 -9.70 2.83
C THR A 58 5.46 -8.51 2.05
N GLU A 59 4.77 -7.61 2.76
CA GLU A 59 4.19 -6.38 2.22
C GLU A 59 5.23 -5.48 1.52
N GLU A 60 6.51 -5.62 1.88
CA GLU A 60 7.64 -4.86 1.32
C GLU A 60 8.08 -5.36 -0.06
N THR A 61 7.89 -6.65 -0.37
CA THR A 61 8.57 -7.29 -1.50
C THR A 61 8.16 -6.69 -2.84
N PHE A 62 6.85 -6.52 -3.05
CA PHE A 62 6.29 -5.95 -4.27
C PHE A 62 6.66 -4.47 -4.42
N VAL A 63 6.42 -3.68 -3.37
CA VAL A 63 6.61 -2.23 -3.42
C VAL A 63 8.08 -1.85 -3.60
N ILE A 64 9.03 -2.65 -3.10
CA ILE A 64 10.46 -2.37 -3.29
C ILE A 64 10.97 -2.86 -4.64
N LYS A 65 10.54 -4.04 -5.11
CA LYS A 65 11.21 -4.73 -6.23
C LYS A 65 10.49 -4.64 -7.58
N ALA A 66 9.19 -4.34 -7.60
CA ALA A 66 8.42 -4.38 -8.85
C ALA A 66 8.53 -3.09 -9.69
N GLY A 67 8.91 -1.95 -9.10
CA GLY A 67 8.96 -0.67 -9.79
C GLY A 67 7.60 -0.17 -10.30
N ALA A 68 6.49 -0.64 -9.70
CA ALA A 68 5.13 -0.40 -10.19
C ALA A 68 4.63 1.02 -9.95
N GLN A 69 5.15 1.72 -8.93
CA GLN A 69 4.64 3.02 -8.47
C GLN A 69 4.69 4.09 -9.57
N ARG A 70 5.73 4.09 -10.42
CA ARG A 70 5.85 5.06 -11.52
C ARG A 70 4.66 5.01 -12.47
N LEU A 71 4.27 3.80 -12.89
CA LEU A 71 3.15 3.64 -13.82
C LEU A 71 1.82 3.80 -13.09
N ALA A 72 1.72 3.31 -11.84
CA ALA A 72 0.55 3.50 -11.01
C ALA A 72 0.22 4.98 -10.79
N ALA A 73 1.24 5.83 -10.60
CA ALA A 73 1.09 7.28 -10.52
C ALA A 73 0.49 7.88 -11.80
N GLN A 74 1.01 7.48 -12.96
CA GLN A 74 0.52 7.94 -14.27
C GLN A 74 -0.92 7.52 -14.55
N LEU A 75 -1.30 6.33 -14.09
CA LEU A 75 -2.64 5.76 -14.30
C LEU A 75 -3.66 6.18 -13.23
N GLY A 76 -3.22 6.81 -12.14
CA GLY A 76 -4.08 7.06 -10.98
C GLY A 76 -4.58 5.77 -10.34
N LEU A 77 -3.70 4.77 -10.21
CA LEU A 77 -4.00 3.46 -9.64
C LEU A 77 -3.39 3.35 -8.24
N MET A 78 -4.22 3.05 -7.24
CA MET A 78 -3.74 2.73 -5.89
C MET A 78 -3.28 1.27 -5.85
N LEU A 79 -2.12 1.02 -5.24
CA LEU A 79 -1.60 -0.33 -5.06
C LEU A 79 -1.69 -0.71 -3.59
N VAL A 80 -2.17 -1.91 -3.31
CA VAL A 80 -2.20 -2.49 -1.96
C VAL A 80 -1.48 -3.82 -1.98
N ALA A 81 -0.51 -3.99 -1.08
CA ALA A 81 0.20 -5.25 -0.87
C ALA A 81 0.05 -5.66 0.61
N PRO A 82 -0.76 -6.69 0.91
CA PRO A 82 -0.91 -7.23 2.25
C PRO A 82 0.30 -8.06 2.70
#